data_AF-A0A7J4PN71-F1
#
_entry.id   AF-A0A7J4PN71-F1
#
_cell.length_a   1.000
_cell.length_b   1.000
_cell.length_c   1.000
_cell.angle_alpha   90.00
_cell.angle_beta   90.00
_cell.angle_gamma   90.00
#
_symmetry.space_group_name_H-M   'P 1'
#
loop_
_entity.id
_entity.type
_entity.pdbx_description
1 polymer ?
#
loop_
_entity_poly.entity_id
_entity_poly.type
_entity_poly.pdbx_seq_one_letter_code
_entity_poly.pdbx_strand_id
1 'polypeptide(L)'
;GYKIPLPVHLCFGLIPKDGIQEIKMDFVAEEDSEVELIAHCTFPNAVKVVHKMDAKMVIGKNASLKYTETHFHGPHGGIEVLPKAYIKIEEGGKYYTNFALISGRVGLLEFDYSVDAEKDSICEMVTKVYGKADDKIKILEKIALNGENARSVIKSRLAITDNAISEFKGITEGHAPRARGHVDCMEVIQGNAKAEAVPIVRVDNPLAKVTHEAAIGCVDKKEVETLMARGLEEDDAIDIIVKGMLA
;
A
#
# COMPACT_ATOMS: atom_id res chain seq x y z
N GLY A 1 -19.64 -3.35 20.03
CA GLY A 1 -18.96 -2.07 19.95
C GLY A 1 -19.82 -1.05 19.24
N TYR A 2 -19.41 0.21 19.31
CA TYR A 2 -20.05 1.30 18.57
C TYR A 2 -19.54 1.34 17.13
N LYS A 3 -20.41 1.71 16.20
CA LYS A 3 -20.08 1.90 14.79
C LYS A 3 -20.10 3.39 14.50
N ILE A 4 -18.93 3.96 14.18
CA ILE A 4 -18.84 5.38 13.87
C ILE A 4 -19.52 5.61 12.51
N PRO A 5 -20.56 6.47 12.43
CA PRO A 5 -21.39 6.58 11.23
C PRO A 5 -20.71 7.29 10.06
N LEU A 6 -19.66 8.08 10.34
CA LEU A 6 -18.92 8.86 9.35
C LEU A 6 -17.42 8.58 9.49
N PRO A 7 -16.65 8.64 8.40
CA PRO A 7 -15.20 8.54 8.48
C PRO A 7 -14.59 9.62 9.37
N VAL A 8 -13.60 9.24 10.17
CA VAL A 8 -12.77 10.18 10.91
C VAL A 8 -11.66 10.64 9.97
N HIS A 9 -11.59 11.96 9.75
CA HIS A 9 -10.60 12.54 8.85
C HIS A 9 -9.38 13.03 9.65
N LEU A 10 -8.20 12.56 9.24
CA LEU A 10 -6.90 12.95 9.73
C LEU A 10 -6.18 13.74 8.63
N CYS A 11 -5.51 14.82 9.01
CA CYS A 11 -4.71 15.62 8.11
C CYS A 11 -3.31 15.80 8.70
N PHE A 12 -2.30 15.38 7.94
CA PHE A 12 -0.91 15.53 8.29
C PHE A 12 -0.21 16.32 7.20
N GLY A 13 0.58 17.32 7.55
CA GLY A 13 1.33 18.02 6.51
C GLY A 13 2.36 18.99 7.04
N LEU A 14 3.35 19.25 6.21
CA LEU A 14 4.36 20.27 6.42
C LEU A 14 4.43 21.15 5.17
N ILE A 15 4.17 22.44 5.36
CA ILE A 15 4.27 23.47 4.32
C ILE A 15 5.72 23.95 4.11
N PRO A 16 6.59 24.07 5.14
CA PRO A 16 7.98 24.48 4.95
C PRO A 16 8.78 23.52 4.05
N LYS A 17 9.89 24.03 3.50
CA LYS A 17 10.80 23.25 2.65
C LYS A 17 11.56 22.16 3.40
N ASP A 18 11.82 22.40 4.68
CA ASP A 18 12.61 21.54 5.55
C ASP A 18 11.83 21.28 6.83
N GLY A 19 11.91 20.06 7.37
CA GLY A 19 11.25 19.75 8.63
C GLY A 19 11.16 18.26 8.93
N ILE A 20 10.72 17.94 10.14
CA ILE A 20 10.46 16.56 10.57
C ILE A 20 9.05 16.53 11.16
N GLN A 21 8.23 15.58 10.71
CA GLN A 21 6.95 15.22 11.31
C GLN A 21 7.04 13.77 11.78
N GLU A 22 6.86 13.57 13.09
CA GLU A 22 6.80 12.24 13.69
C GLU A 22 5.39 11.97 14.20
N ILE A 23 4.82 10.85 13.78
CA ILE A 23 3.49 10.38 14.19
C ILE A 23 3.67 9.09 14.99
N LYS A 24 3.15 9.08 16.21
CA LYS A 24 3.01 7.86 17.02
C LYS A 24 1.54 7.53 17.11
N MET A 25 1.13 6.42 16.51
CA MET A 25 -0.26 6.00 16.47
C MET A 25 -0.43 4.72 17.28
N ASP A 26 -1.13 4.81 18.41
CA ASP A 26 -1.62 3.66 19.15
C ASP A 26 -3.15 3.61 18.97
N PHE A 27 -3.62 2.65 18.18
CA PHE A 27 -5.03 2.53 17.80
C PHE A 27 -5.63 1.21 18.30
N VAL A 28 -6.83 1.27 18.87
CA VAL A 28 -7.59 0.10 19.31
C VAL A 28 -9.03 0.23 18.83
N ALA A 29 -9.47 -0.69 17.99
CA ALA A 29 -10.88 -0.91 17.71
C ALA A 29 -11.39 -1.98 18.68
N GLU A 30 -12.27 -1.62 19.62
CA GLU A 30 -12.84 -2.55 20.60
C GLU A 30 -13.77 -3.57 19.94
N GLU A 31 -14.11 -4.64 20.66
CA GLU A 31 -14.98 -5.71 20.17
C GLU A 31 -16.29 -5.21 19.56
N ASP A 32 -16.64 -5.77 18.41
CA ASP A 32 -17.79 -5.42 17.57
C ASP A 32 -17.88 -3.91 17.24
N SER A 33 -16.75 -3.17 17.22
CA SER A 33 -16.70 -1.76 16.81
C SER A 33 -16.34 -1.60 15.34
N GLU A 34 -16.68 -0.45 14.75
CA GLU A 34 -16.39 -0.16 13.34
C GLU A 34 -16.03 1.30 13.15
N VAL A 35 -14.93 1.55 12.44
CA VAL A 35 -14.50 2.89 12.06
C VAL A 35 -13.79 2.91 10.71
N GLU A 36 -14.03 3.97 9.96
CA GLU A 36 -13.25 4.35 8.80
C GLU A 36 -12.38 5.56 9.16
N LEU A 37 -11.09 5.44 8.87
CA LEU A 37 -10.09 6.50 9.00
C LEU A 37 -9.66 6.91 7.60
N ILE A 38 -9.72 8.21 7.32
CA ILE A 38 -9.18 8.80 6.10
C ILE A 38 -8.03 9.70 6.52
N ALA A 39 -6.84 9.47 6.00
CA ALA A 39 -5.66 10.30 6.22
C ALA A 39 -5.25 10.98 4.91
N HIS A 40 -5.16 12.31 4.94
CA HIS A 40 -4.55 13.08 3.85
C HIS A 40 -3.24 13.67 4.33
N CYS A 41 -2.16 13.30 3.64
CA CYS A 41 -0.81 13.73 3.93
C CYS A 41 -0.34 14.72 2.85
N THR A 42 0.05 15.94 3.22
CA THR A 42 0.31 17.03 2.25
C THR A 42 1.68 17.68 2.46
N PHE A 43 2.53 17.62 1.42
CA PHE A 43 3.92 18.09 1.44
C PHE A 43 4.31 18.85 0.14
N PRO A 44 3.70 20.01 -0.12
CA PRO A 44 3.77 20.68 -1.43
C PRO A 44 5.14 21.30 -1.74
N ASN A 45 5.94 21.62 -0.72
CA ASN A 45 7.22 22.31 -0.88
C ASN A 45 8.42 21.49 -0.38
N ALA A 46 8.26 20.19 -0.11
CA ALA A 46 9.26 19.39 0.57
C ALA A 46 10.57 19.26 -0.22
N VAL A 47 11.63 19.88 0.28
CA VAL A 47 13.01 19.77 -0.24
C VAL A 47 13.90 18.96 0.70
N LYS A 48 13.61 18.99 2.01
CA LYS A 48 14.26 18.16 3.02
C LYS A 48 13.30 17.87 4.18
N VAL A 49 12.29 17.07 3.91
CA VAL A 49 11.26 16.71 4.89
C VAL A 49 11.38 15.25 5.26
N VAL A 50 11.27 14.95 6.54
CA VAL A 50 11.06 13.57 7.02
C VAL A 50 9.65 13.46 7.58
N HIS A 51 8.84 12.60 6.98
CA HIS A 51 7.52 12.23 7.46
C HIS A 51 7.57 10.78 7.92
N LYS A 52 7.60 10.59 9.24
CA LYS A 52 7.77 9.28 9.87
C LYS A 52 6.56 8.92 10.69
N MET A 53 6.11 7.67 10.56
CA MET A 53 5.05 7.12 11.40
C MET A 53 5.52 5.82 12.04
N ASP A 54 5.28 5.70 13.35
CA ASP A 54 5.37 4.44 14.09
C ASP A 54 3.97 4.11 14.64
N ALA A 55 3.33 3.07 14.10
CA ALA A 55 1.95 2.69 14.41
C ALA A 55 1.84 1.29 15.03
N LYS A 56 0.96 1.16 16.02
CA LYS A 56 0.49 -0.08 16.61
C LYS A 56 -1.02 -0.08 16.60
N MET A 57 -1.62 -1.07 15.92
CA MET A 57 -3.05 -1.16 15.78
C MET A 57 -3.56 -2.51 16.28
N VAL A 58 -4.62 -2.51 17.07
CA VAL A 58 -5.32 -3.72 17.50
C VAL A 58 -6.77 -3.64 17.01
N ILE A 59 -7.16 -4.60 16.17
CA ILE A 59 -8.52 -4.76 15.69
C ILE A 59 -9.15 -5.88 16.50
N GLY A 60 -9.99 -5.50 17.46
CA GLY A 60 -10.65 -6.44 18.38
C GLY A 60 -11.60 -7.40 17.68
N LYS A 61 -12.14 -8.34 18.46
CA LYS A 61 -13.05 -9.37 17.92
C LYS A 61 -14.20 -8.78 17.14
N ASN A 62 -14.47 -9.30 15.95
CA ASN A 62 -15.49 -8.84 15.00
C ASN A 62 -15.42 -7.34 14.65
N ALA A 63 -14.37 -6.62 15.07
CA ALA A 63 -14.23 -5.20 14.82
C ALA A 63 -13.75 -4.96 13.39
N SER A 64 -13.95 -3.76 12.89
CA SER A 64 -13.57 -3.40 11.52
C SER A 64 -12.89 -2.04 11.48
N LEU A 65 -11.68 -2.02 10.93
CA LEU A 65 -10.95 -0.80 10.58
C LEU A 65 -10.78 -0.74 9.07
N LYS A 66 -11.24 0.36 8.47
CA LYS A 66 -10.83 0.77 7.13
C LYS A 66 -9.93 1.99 7.25
N TYR A 67 -8.70 1.90 6.78
CA TYR A 67 -7.71 2.98 6.83
C TYR A 67 -7.31 3.37 5.40
N THR A 68 -7.68 4.56 4.96
CA THR A 68 -7.30 5.07 3.64
C THR A 68 -6.35 6.23 3.82
N GLU A 69 -5.19 6.16 3.19
CA GLU A 69 -4.14 7.16 3.27
C GLU A 69 -3.79 7.64 1.87
N THR A 70 -3.87 8.96 1.64
CA THR A 70 -3.50 9.58 0.36
C THR A 70 -2.49 10.68 0.58
N HIS A 71 -1.39 10.61 -0.15
CA HIS A 71 -0.30 11.57 -0.10
C HIS A 71 -0.32 12.49 -1.32
N PHE A 72 -0.15 13.78 -1.06
CA PHE A 72 -0.06 14.85 -2.03
C PHE A 72 1.28 15.56 -1.88
N HIS A 73 2.22 15.27 -2.78
CA HIS A 73 3.56 15.83 -2.74
C HIS A 73 3.75 16.94 -3.76
N GLY A 74 4.76 17.77 -3.50
CA GLY A 74 5.26 18.74 -4.45
C GLY A 74 6.08 18.12 -5.59
N PRO A 75 6.61 18.96 -6.49
CA PRO A 75 7.47 18.53 -7.59
C PRO A 75 8.90 18.17 -7.17
N HIS A 76 9.23 18.27 -5.88
CA HIS A 76 10.57 18.04 -5.33
C HIS A 76 10.64 16.65 -4.67
N GLY A 77 11.67 15.86 -4.98
CA GLY A 77 11.89 14.52 -4.39
C GLY A 77 12.61 14.52 -3.05
N GLY A 78 12.55 15.64 -2.31
CA GLY A 78 13.33 15.85 -1.08
C GLY A 78 12.64 15.37 0.19
N ILE A 79 11.65 14.48 0.07
CA ILE A 79 10.88 13.95 1.19
C ILE A 79 11.23 12.49 1.44
N GLU A 80 11.33 12.13 2.71
CA GLU A 80 11.42 10.76 3.19
C GLU A 80 10.11 10.39 3.88
N VAL A 81 9.39 9.41 3.34
CA VAL A 81 8.15 8.86 3.89
C VAL A 81 8.47 7.49 4.48
N LEU A 82 8.43 7.40 5.80
CA LEU A 82 8.90 6.25 6.57
C LEU A 82 7.79 5.68 7.49
N PRO A 83 6.68 5.15 6.93
CA PRO A 83 5.60 4.59 7.72
C PRO A 83 5.92 3.15 8.12
N LYS A 84 5.90 2.90 9.42
CA LYS A 84 6.01 1.57 10.02
C LYS A 84 4.77 1.24 10.83
N ALA A 85 4.14 0.11 10.57
CA ALA A 85 2.96 -0.32 11.30
C ALA A 85 3.00 -1.81 11.67
N TYR A 86 2.61 -2.09 12.91
CA TYR A 86 2.28 -3.44 13.34
C TYR A 86 0.79 -3.52 13.69
N ILE A 87 0.10 -4.45 13.05
CA ILE A 87 -1.35 -4.63 13.18
C ILE A 87 -1.63 -6.04 13.70
N LYS A 88 -2.43 -6.13 14.76
CA LYS A 88 -2.99 -7.40 15.23
C LYS A 88 -4.49 -7.41 14.97
N ILE A 89 -4.98 -8.43 14.27
CA ILE A 89 -6.40 -8.63 14.00
C ILE A 89 -6.87 -9.83 14.80
N GLU A 90 -7.77 -9.61 15.75
CA GLU A 90 -8.37 -10.66 16.57
C GLU A 90 -9.48 -11.42 15.83
N GLU A 91 -10.11 -12.38 16.51
CA GLU A 91 -11.09 -13.28 15.93
C GLU A 91 -12.23 -12.55 15.21
N GLY A 92 -12.48 -12.87 13.95
CA GLY A 92 -13.51 -12.24 13.12
C GLY A 92 -13.26 -10.77 12.77
N GLY A 93 -12.13 -10.19 13.21
CA GLY A 93 -11.74 -8.82 12.94
C GLY A 93 -11.41 -8.58 11.46
N LYS A 94 -11.56 -7.33 11.02
CA LYS A 94 -11.35 -6.93 9.63
C LYS A 94 -10.47 -5.70 9.53
N TYR A 95 -9.44 -5.78 8.70
CA TYR A 95 -8.56 -4.66 8.41
C TYR A 95 -8.47 -4.45 6.91
N TYR A 96 -8.79 -3.24 6.46
CA TYR A 96 -8.66 -2.82 5.08
C TYR A 96 -7.78 -1.58 5.05
N THR A 97 -6.66 -1.62 4.34
CA THR A 97 -5.81 -0.43 4.14
C THR A 97 -5.64 -0.13 2.65
N ASN A 98 -5.67 1.16 2.33
CA ASN A 98 -5.37 1.67 1.00
C ASN A 98 -4.39 2.83 1.12
N PHE A 99 -3.15 2.63 0.70
CA PHE A 99 -2.12 3.65 0.63
C PHE A 99 -1.95 4.12 -0.81
N ALA A 100 -2.02 5.43 -1.03
CA ALA A 100 -1.83 6.04 -2.34
C ALA A 100 -0.84 7.20 -2.28
N LEU A 101 0.27 7.07 -3.01
CA LEU A 101 1.23 8.15 -3.29
C LEU A 101 1.44 8.23 -4.80
N ILE A 102 0.49 8.87 -5.47
CA ILE A 102 0.42 8.97 -6.94
C ILE A 102 0.54 10.41 -7.44
N SER A 103 0.64 11.38 -6.52
CA SER A 103 0.66 12.82 -6.80
C SER A 103 1.97 13.45 -6.33
N GLY A 104 2.69 14.09 -7.25
CA GLY A 104 3.99 14.71 -6.99
C GLY A 104 5.16 13.73 -7.12
N ARG A 105 6.30 14.10 -6.52
CA ARG A 105 7.50 13.25 -6.41
C ARG A 105 7.44 12.43 -5.14
N VAL A 106 7.77 11.14 -5.22
CA VAL A 106 7.80 10.25 -4.05
C VAL A 106 8.95 10.61 -3.12
N GLY A 107 10.11 10.95 -3.67
CA GLY A 107 11.36 11.05 -2.92
C GLY A 107 11.85 9.67 -2.49
N LEU A 108 12.02 9.47 -1.18
CA LEU A 108 12.28 8.16 -0.59
C LEU A 108 11.02 7.66 0.12
N LEU A 109 10.53 6.49 -0.28
CA LEU A 109 9.47 5.77 0.44
C LEU A 109 10.05 4.45 0.99
N GLU A 110 10.02 4.28 2.31
CA GLU A 110 10.26 3.00 2.96
C GLU A 110 9.02 2.60 3.78
N PHE A 111 8.12 1.84 3.15
CA PHE A 111 6.86 1.39 3.72
C PHE A 111 7.04 0.01 4.37
N ASP A 112 6.76 -0.14 5.66
CA ASP A 112 6.98 -1.38 6.44
C ASP A 112 5.77 -1.74 7.29
N TYR A 113 4.88 -2.58 6.76
CA TYR A 113 3.65 -3.00 7.44
C TYR A 113 3.67 -4.52 7.70
N SER A 114 3.37 -4.91 8.94
CA SER A 114 3.23 -6.30 9.35
C SER A 114 1.90 -6.54 10.06
N VAL A 115 1.24 -7.64 9.70
CA VAL A 115 -0.08 -8.03 10.23
C VAL A 115 -0.05 -9.44 10.79
N ASP A 116 -0.56 -9.62 12.00
CA ASP A 116 -0.92 -10.93 12.56
C ASP A 116 -2.45 -11.09 12.55
N ALA A 117 -2.93 -12.12 11.86
CA ALA A 117 -4.34 -12.36 11.56
C ALA A 117 -4.85 -13.63 12.25
N GLU A 118 -5.73 -13.47 13.24
CA GLU A 118 -6.31 -14.56 14.02
C GLU A 118 -7.52 -15.20 13.34
N LYS A 119 -8.23 -16.07 14.07
CA LYS A 119 -9.30 -16.93 13.53
C LYS A 119 -10.39 -16.10 12.83
N ASP A 120 -10.86 -16.56 11.67
CA ASP A 120 -11.93 -15.93 10.89
C ASP A 120 -11.66 -14.45 10.49
N SER A 121 -10.42 -13.95 10.67
CA SER A 121 -10.05 -12.58 10.35
C SER A 121 -9.92 -12.33 8.83
N ILE A 122 -10.06 -11.07 8.43
CA ILE A 122 -9.90 -10.62 7.05
C ILE A 122 -8.93 -9.45 7.00
N CYS A 123 -7.92 -9.55 6.13
CA CYS A 123 -6.97 -8.47 5.88
C CYS A 123 -6.89 -8.16 4.38
N GLU A 124 -7.03 -6.89 4.00
CA GLU A 124 -6.72 -6.43 2.65
C GLU A 124 -5.77 -5.23 2.72
N MET A 125 -4.63 -5.34 2.07
CA MET A 125 -3.65 -4.28 1.94
C MET A 125 -3.54 -3.89 0.47
N VAL A 126 -3.81 -2.62 0.17
CA VAL A 126 -3.68 -2.04 -1.17
C VAL A 126 -2.64 -0.93 -1.12
N THR A 127 -1.63 -1.01 -1.97
CA THR A 127 -0.58 0.00 -2.09
C THR A 127 -0.44 0.45 -3.54
N LYS A 128 -0.53 1.75 -3.76
CA LYS A 128 -0.49 2.41 -5.06
C LYS A 128 0.57 3.50 -5.05
N VAL A 129 1.57 3.40 -5.91
CA VAL A 129 2.66 4.39 -5.96
C VAL A 129 3.02 4.72 -7.40
N TYR A 130 3.22 6.01 -7.67
CA TYR A 130 3.77 6.48 -8.94
C TYR A 130 5.12 7.16 -8.70
N GLY A 131 6.21 6.41 -8.89
CA GLY A 131 7.59 6.88 -8.77
C GLY A 131 8.11 7.49 -10.07
N LYS A 132 8.78 8.65 -9.97
CA LYS A 132 9.26 9.44 -11.12
C LYS A 132 10.70 9.92 -10.90
N ALA A 133 11.35 10.36 -11.98
CA ALA A 133 12.70 10.90 -11.98
C ALA A 133 13.71 10.04 -11.22
N ASP A 134 14.15 10.44 -10.02
CA ASP A 134 15.14 9.74 -9.19
C ASP A 134 14.55 9.21 -7.87
N ASP A 135 13.22 9.01 -7.83
CA ASP A 135 12.52 8.44 -6.68
C ASP A 135 13.00 7.03 -6.33
N LYS A 136 12.98 6.71 -5.02
CA LYS A 136 13.34 5.40 -4.47
C LYS A 136 12.19 4.87 -3.65
N ILE A 137 11.67 3.72 -4.04
CA ILE A 137 10.50 3.10 -3.41
C ILE A 137 10.89 1.73 -2.88
N LYS A 138 10.65 1.51 -1.59
CA LYS A 138 10.76 0.21 -0.92
C LYS A 138 9.49 -0.06 -0.17
N ILE A 139 8.84 -1.17 -0.48
CA ILE A 139 7.59 -1.58 0.14
C ILE A 139 7.77 -2.99 0.69
N LEU A 140 7.57 -3.12 2.00
CA LEU A 140 7.50 -4.39 2.71
C LEU A 140 6.11 -4.52 3.32
N GLU A 141 5.37 -5.51 2.86
CA GLU A 141 4.04 -5.85 3.38
C GLU A 141 4.06 -7.31 3.78
N LYS A 142 3.79 -7.59 5.05
CA LYS A 142 3.77 -8.95 5.60
C LYS A 142 2.44 -9.24 6.27
N ILE A 143 1.85 -10.38 5.96
CA ILE A 143 0.67 -10.91 6.66
C ILE A 143 0.94 -12.35 7.10
N ALA A 144 0.79 -12.62 8.40
CA ALA A 144 0.79 -13.97 8.97
C ALA A 144 -0.64 -14.38 9.33
N LEU A 145 -1.16 -15.41 8.65
CA LEU A 145 -2.48 -15.99 8.87
C LEU A 145 -2.38 -17.07 9.95
N ASN A 146 -2.41 -16.63 11.20
CA ASN A 146 -2.20 -17.46 12.40
C ASN A 146 -3.46 -18.20 12.86
N GLY A 147 -4.64 -17.76 12.45
CA GLY A 147 -5.91 -18.36 12.85
C GLY A 147 -6.65 -19.14 11.76
N GLU A 148 -7.47 -20.09 12.19
CA GLU A 148 -8.30 -20.90 11.29
C GLU A 148 -9.20 -20.00 10.42
N ASN A 149 -9.32 -20.33 9.13
CA ASN A 149 -10.12 -19.59 8.14
C ASN A 149 -9.68 -18.13 7.90
N ALA A 150 -8.58 -17.65 8.49
CA ALA A 150 -8.07 -16.30 8.26
C ALA A 150 -7.79 -16.06 6.77
N ARG A 151 -8.11 -14.86 6.28
CA ARG A 151 -7.96 -14.52 4.86
C ARG A 151 -7.16 -13.25 4.66
N SER A 152 -6.32 -13.24 3.63
CA SER A 152 -5.62 -12.04 3.22
C SER A 152 -5.53 -11.82 1.72
N VAL A 153 -5.46 -10.55 1.34
CA VAL A 153 -5.00 -10.13 0.02
C VAL A 153 -4.02 -8.96 0.17
N ILE A 154 -2.85 -9.08 -0.45
CA ILE A 154 -1.92 -7.96 -0.67
C ILE A 154 -2.03 -7.58 -2.15
N LYS A 155 -2.36 -6.32 -2.46
CA LYS A 155 -2.43 -5.77 -3.81
C LYS A 155 -1.47 -4.61 -3.94
N SER A 156 -0.49 -4.74 -4.82
CA SER A 156 0.46 -3.66 -5.13
C SER A 156 0.30 -3.24 -6.59
N ARG A 157 0.23 -1.92 -6.82
CA ARG A 157 0.17 -1.28 -8.14
C ARG A 157 1.22 -0.17 -8.19
N LEU A 158 2.32 -0.42 -8.88
CA LEU A 158 3.42 0.55 -8.97
C LEU A 158 3.64 0.98 -10.42
N ALA A 159 3.73 2.28 -10.66
CA ALA A 159 4.19 2.84 -11.92
C ALA A 159 5.53 3.53 -11.69
N ILE A 160 6.58 3.10 -12.39
CA ILE A 160 7.95 3.55 -12.16
C ILE A 160 8.51 4.08 -13.48
N THR A 161 8.85 5.36 -13.53
CA THR A 161 9.28 6.02 -14.77
C THR A 161 10.63 6.72 -14.61
N ASP A 162 11.17 7.20 -15.72
CA ASP A 162 12.45 7.92 -15.80
C ASP A 162 13.64 7.10 -15.31
N ASN A 163 14.22 7.40 -14.13
CA ASN A 163 15.33 6.66 -13.52
C ASN A 163 14.94 6.15 -12.11
N ALA A 164 13.66 6.14 -11.78
CA ALA A 164 13.18 5.73 -10.47
C ALA A 164 13.39 4.23 -10.26
N ILE A 165 13.50 3.84 -8.99
CA ILE A 165 13.70 2.45 -8.60
C ILE A 165 12.64 1.99 -7.59
N SER A 166 12.09 0.80 -7.79
CA SER A 166 11.21 0.11 -6.84
C SER A 166 11.77 -1.23 -6.39
N GLU A 167 11.57 -1.52 -5.11
CA GLU A 167 11.69 -2.84 -4.51
C GLU A 167 10.39 -3.14 -3.75
N PHE A 168 9.61 -4.09 -4.24
CA PHE A 168 8.40 -4.58 -3.57
C PHE A 168 8.63 -5.96 -2.96
N LYS A 169 8.25 -6.13 -1.70
CA LYS A 169 8.31 -7.39 -0.98
C LYS A 169 6.99 -7.68 -0.27
N GLY A 170 6.12 -8.43 -0.95
CA GLY A 170 4.86 -8.93 -0.40
C GLY A 170 5.02 -10.33 0.19
N ILE A 171 4.72 -10.50 1.48
CA ILE A 171 4.86 -11.77 2.20
C ILE A 171 3.49 -12.19 2.74
N THR A 172 3.06 -13.41 2.44
CA THR A 172 1.91 -14.02 3.10
C THR A 172 2.26 -15.41 3.62
N GLU A 173 2.04 -15.62 4.92
CA GLU A 173 2.32 -16.88 5.61
C GLU A 173 1.01 -17.53 6.07
N GLY A 174 0.78 -18.80 5.72
CA GLY A 174 -0.40 -19.58 6.07
C GLY A 174 -0.10 -20.63 7.14
N HIS A 175 -0.46 -20.33 8.39
CA HIS A 175 -0.09 -21.14 9.57
C HIS A 175 -1.23 -21.98 10.16
N ALA A 176 -2.46 -21.75 9.70
CA ALA A 176 -3.65 -22.34 10.28
C ALA A 176 -4.56 -23.04 9.26
N PRO A 177 -5.39 -24.00 9.70
CA PRO A 177 -6.22 -24.75 8.77
C PRO A 177 -7.21 -23.82 8.05
N ARG A 178 -7.39 -24.06 6.75
CA ARG A 178 -8.26 -23.27 5.87
C ARG A 178 -7.88 -21.79 5.74
N ALA A 179 -6.71 -21.37 6.23
CA ALA A 179 -6.18 -20.04 5.97
C ALA A 179 -5.96 -19.84 4.45
N ARG A 180 -6.33 -18.67 3.94
CA ARG A 180 -6.23 -18.35 2.50
C ARG A 180 -5.62 -16.98 2.25
N GLY A 181 -4.49 -16.96 1.57
CA GLY A 181 -3.80 -15.71 1.23
C GLY A 181 -3.59 -15.56 -0.28
N HIS A 182 -3.56 -14.31 -0.75
CA HIS A 182 -3.13 -14.00 -2.11
C HIS A 182 -2.28 -12.74 -2.17
N VAL A 183 -1.16 -12.79 -2.89
CA VAL A 183 -0.36 -11.62 -3.24
C VAL A 183 -0.53 -11.34 -4.73
N ASP A 184 -0.98 -10.14 -5.08
CA ASP A 184 -1.21 -9.65 -6.44
C ASP A 184 -0.36 -8.39 -6.64
N CYS A 185 0.71 -8.51 -7.43
CA CYS A 185 1.64 -7.42 -7.71
C CYS A 185 1.62 -7.06 -9.20
N MET A 186 1.42 -5.78 -9.51
CA MET A 186 1.54 -5.28 -10.88
C MET A 186 2.42 -4.04 -10.88
N GLU A 187 3.47 -4.07 -11.69
CA GLU A 187 4.40 -2.97 -11.87
C GLU A 187 4.56 -2.64 -13.36
N VAL A 188 4.40 -1.36 -13.68
CA VAL A 188 4.64 -0.81 -15.01
C VAL A 188 5.91 0.02 -14.98
N ILE A 189 6.84 -0.24 -15.90
CA ILE A 189 8.09 0.51 -16.03
C ILE A 189 8.17 1.29 -17.36
N GLN A 190 8.79 2.47 -17.32
CA GLN A 190 9.08 3.31 -18.50
C GLN A 190 10.47 3.98 -18.38
N GLY A 191 11.13 4.23 -19.52
CA GLY A 191 12.45 4.88 -19.54
C GLY A 191 13.57 3.97 -19.04
N ASN A 192 14.40 4.47 -18.13
CA ASN A 192 15.48 3.73 -17.47
C ASN A 192 15.09 3.21 -16.07
N ALA A 193 13.79 3.23 -15.75
CA ALA A 193 13.25 2.75 -14.50
C ALA A 193 13.65 1.29 -14.22
N LYS A 194 13.79 0.97 -12.94
CA LYS A 194 14.08 -0.40 -12.49
C LYS A 194 13.06 -0.81 -11.43
N ALA A 195 12.55 -2.02 -11.56
CA ALA A 195 11.59 -2.59 -10.63
C ALA A 195 12.02 -4.00 -10.25
N GLU A 196 11.90 -4.32 -8.97
CA GLU A 196 12.09 -5.65 -8.42
C GLU A 196 10.92 -6.01 -7.50
N ALA A 197 10.26 -7.14 -7.78
CA ALA A 197 9.23 -7.70 -6.90
C ALA A 197 9.68 -9.07 -6.34
N VAL A 198 9.62 -9.21 -5.03
CA VAL A 198 9.98 -10.43 -4.29
C VAL A 198 8.76 -10.92 -3.50
N PRO A 199 7.81 -11.62 -4.13
CA PRO A 199 6.71 -12.24 -3.42
C PRO A 199 7.21 -13.46 -2.64
N ILE A 200 6.79 -13.59 -1.39
CA ILE A 200 7.09 -14.75 -0.55
C ILE A 200 5.78 -15.34 -0.06
N VAL A 201 5.49 -16.56 -0.50
CA VAL A 201 4.39 -17.37 0.03
C VAL A 201 4.98 -18.47 0.90
N ARG A 202 4.52 -18.57 2.14
CA ARG A 202 4.93 -19.62 3.08
C ARG A 202 3.70 -20.35 3.58
N VAL A 203 3.75 -21.67 3.58
CA VAL A 203 2.68 -22.51 4.12
C VAL A 203 3.33 -23.60 4.95
N ASP A 204 2.99 -23.66 6.23
CA ASP A 204 3.41 -24.75 7.14
C ASP A 204 2.22 -25.53 7.73
N ASN A 205 0.99 -25.14 7.35
CA ASN A 205 -0.22 -25.92 7.62
C ASN A 205 -0.73 -26.64 6.35
N PRO A 206 -0.94 -27.96 6.37
CA PRO A 206 -1.36 -28.72 5.17
C PRO A 206 -2.76 -28.37 4.65
N LEU A 207 -3.58 -27.66 5.44
CA LEU A 207 -4.93 -27.24 5.07
C LEU A 207 -5.00 -25.76 4.66
N ALA A 208 -3.88 -25.04 4.67
CA ALA A 208 -3.79 -23.65 4.21
C ALA A 208 -3.50 -23.56 2.70
N LYS A 209 -3.85 -22.44 2.08
CA LYS A 209 -3.55 -22.14 0.68
C LYS A 209 -3.12 -20.68 0.53
N VAL A 210 -1.91 -20.45 0.03
CA VAL A 210 -1.42 -19.11 -0.31
C VAL A 210 -0.98 -19.10 -1.77
N THR A 211 -1.41 -18.10 -2.53
CA THR A 211 -1.08 -17.94 -3.95
C THR A 211 -0.41 -16.60 -4.21
N HIS A 212 0.39 -16.51 -5.26
CA HIS A 212 0.91 -15.23 -5.73
C HIS A 212 0.78 -15.10 -7.24
N GLU A 213 0.62 -13.86 -7.69
CA GLU A 213 0.68 -13.44 -9.08
C GLU A 213 1.48 -12.13 -9.14
N ALA A 214 2.38 -12.03 -10.12
CA ALA A 214 3.22 -10.86 -10.32
C ALA A 214 3.38 -10.58 -11.82
N ALA A 215 3.18 -9.33 -12.21
CA ALA A 215 3.44 -8.83 -13.56
C ALA A 215 4.30 -7.57 -13.47
N ILE A 216 5.51 -7.63 -14.04
CA ILE A 216 6.44 -6.50 -14.12
C ILE A 216 6.81 -6.33 -15.59
N GLY A 217 6.62 -5.14 -16.15
CA GLY A 217 6.99 -4.90 -17.53
C GLY A 217 6.65 -3.51 -18.03
N CYS A 218 6.97 -3.26 -19.28
CA CYS A 218 6.49 -2.05 -19.96
C CYS A 218 4.97 -2.15 -20.19
N VAL A 219 4.34 -1.01 -20.43
CA VAL A 219 2.92 -0.93 -20.83
C VAL A 219 2.67 -1.81 -22.06
N ASP A 220 1.52 -2.49 -22.10
CA ASP A 220 1.15 -3.33 -23.25
C ASP A 220 1.03 -2.46 -24.51
N LYS A 221 1.91 -2.74 -25.47
CA LYS A 221 1.98 -2.02 -26.74
C LYS A 221 0.65 -2.04 -27.49
N LYS A 222 -0.13 -3.12 -27.41
CA LYS A 222 -1.43 -3.22 -28.07
C LYS A 222 -2.46 -2.27 -27.44
N GLU A 223 -2.41 -2.09 -26.12
CA GLU A 223 -3.27 -1.12 -25.43
C GLU A 223 -2.89 0.31 -25.83
N VAL A 224 -1.58 0.60 -25.89
CA VAL A 224 -1.05 1.90 -26.38
C VAL A 224 -1.47 2.16 -27.82
N GLU A 225 -1.23 1.22 -28.74
CA GLU A 225 -1.62 1.34 -30.16
C GLU A 225 -3.13 1.54 -30.32
N THR A 226 -3.95 0.91 -29.46
CA THR A 226 -5.42 1.08 -29.48
C THR A 226 -5.83 2.50 -29.10
N LEU A 227 -5.17 3.10 -28.11
CA LEU A 227 -5.41 4.48 -27.69
C LEU A 227 -4.88 5.48 -28.73
N MET A 228 -3.71 5.21 -29.32
CA MET A 228 -3.15 6.03 -30.40
C MET A 228 -4.04 6.02 -31.65
N ALA A 229 -4.61 4.87 -32.00
CA ALA A 229 -5.57 4.76 -33.10
C ALA A 229 -6.86 5.60 -32.87
N ARG A 230 -7.12 6.00 -31.62
CA ARG A 230 -8.22 6.92 -31.25
C ARG A 230 -7.78 8.38 -31.17
N GLY A 231 -6.56 8.70 -31.57
CA GLY A 231 -6.04 10.07 -31.70
C GLY A 231 -5.24 10.58 -30.50
N LEU A 232 -4.77 9.70 -29.62
CA LEU A 232 -3.86 10.06 -28.52
C LEU A 232 -2.40 9.96 -28.96
N GLU A 233 -1.55 10.85 -28.43
CA GLU A 233 -0.11 10.66 -28.51
C GLU A 233 0.32 9.48 -27.62
N GLU A 234 1.47 8.88 -27.91
CA GLU A 234 1.96 7.69 -27.21
C GLU A 234 2.09 7.91 -25.69
N ASP A 235 2.64 9.05 -25.27
CA ASP A 235 2.82 9.40 -23.86
C ASP A 235 1.47 9.58 -23.13
N ASP A 236 0.48 10.19 -23.79
CA ASP A 236 -0.87 10.37 -23.24
C ASP A 236 -1.60 9.03 -23.09
N ALA A 237 -1.40 8.12 -24.06
CA ALA A 237 -1.93 6.77 -23.99
C ALA A 237 -1.34 5.97 -22.82
N ILE A 238 -0.02 6.05 -22.63
CA ILE A 238 0.69 5.44 -21.50
C ILE A 238 0.16 6.00 -20.17
N ASP A 239 0.03 7.32 -20.04
CA ASP A 239 -0.46 7.97 -18.82
C ASP A 239 -1.90 7.54 -18.49
N ILE A 240 -2.77 7.35 -19.49
CA ILE A 240 -4.13 6.82 -19.29
C ILE A 240 -4.09 5.38 -18.77
N ILE A 241 -3.24 4.51 -19.32
CA ILE A 241 -3.13 3.11 -18.88
C ILE A 241 -2.62 3.07 -17.44
N VAL A 242 -1.58 3.85 -17.13
CA VAL A 242 -1.03 3.99 -15.76
C VAL A 242 -2.10 4.50 -14.79
N LYS A 243 -2.86 5.54 -15.16
CA LYS A 243 -3.97 6.04 -14.34
C LYS A 243 -5.05 4.99 -14.13
N GLY A 244 -5.40 4.21 -15.15
CA GLY A 244 -6.37 3.12 -15.04
C GLY A 244 -5.91 2.01 -14.08
N MET A 245 -4.61 1.68 -14.10
CA MET A 245 -4.01 0.72 -13.17
C MET A 245 -3.99 1.23 -11.72
N LEU A 246 -3.78 2.53 -11.53
CA LEU A 246 -3.70 3.18 -10.21
C LEU A 246 -5.06 3.64 -9.65
N ALA A 247 -6.13 3.60 -10.45
CA ALA A 247 -7.48 4.02 -10.07
C ALA A 247 -8.07 3.18 -8.92
#